data_AF-A0A7G8V3I8-F1
#
_entry.id   AF-A0A7G8V3I8-F1
#
_cell.length_a   1.000
_cell.length_b   1.000
_cell.length_c   1.000
_cell.angle_alpha   90.00
_cell.angle_beta   90.00
_cell.angle_gamma   90.00
#
_symmetry.space_group_name_H-M   'P 1'
#
loop_
_entity.id
_entity.type
_entity.pdbx_description
1 polymer ?
#
loop_
_entity_poly.entity_id
_entity_poly.type
_entity_poly.pdbx_seq_one_letter_code
_entity_poly.pdbx_strand_id
1 'polypeptide(L)'
;MIKTIKKYSANALFILAFSGIVISGCKKSGENSEPNESIKDSKTEAIHNVNGRLQFASTKALNQTLESLRNKETDYLKNWENQQGFKSLRSSPAEEGGLLSSFGFPQHYAAVINEKGEYMVGDTIVWFNKGLKHMIPGNDEAKLAKVKQNPATSEISFQAGATTLNRNLSTKSGSTITMGVDLGNGNGDARYQKEFRHDNDPGSIRKIIFEIQNYVEDAGKFGKLHMLYTRIKQEYKGSQWRPAGETMEKWISNGTYTITYNSTFNNALLYQSGSIPYAPQTDGNNLQYAFPTVYSASGTIKADVTGDYHARVTVPGYSQGIWDVRATW
;
A
#
# COMPACT_ATOMS: atom_id res chain seq x y z
N MET A 1 -33.72 -22.34 19.59
CA MET A 1 -32.80 -21.19 19.78
C MET A 1 -32.91 -20.30 18.55
N ILE A 2 -33.70 -19.23 18.63
CA ILE A 2 -34.09 -18.41 17.47
C ILE A 2 -33.06 -17.28 17.30
N LYS A 3 -32.35 -17.26 16.17
CA LYS A 3 -31.42 -16.17 15.81
C LYS A 3 -32.23 -15.01 15.22
N THR A 4 -32.37 -13.93 15.99
CA THR A 4 -32.95 -12.67 15.52
C THR A 4 -31.88 -11.87 14.78
N ILE A 5 -32.00 -11.74 13.46
CA ILE A 5 -31.16 -10.86 12.64
C ILE A 5 -31.74 -9.45 12.78
N LYS A 6 -31.06 -8.56 13.51
CA LYS A 6 -31.39 -7.13 13.54
C LYS A 6 -30.86 -6.46 12.26
N LYS A 7 -31.78 -5.99 11.41
CA LYS A 7 -31.47 -5.01 10.35
C LYS A 7 -31.32 -3.64 11.02
N TYR A 8 -30.16 -3.02 10.87
CA TYR A 8 -29.95 -1.63 11.24
C TYR A 8 -30.01 -0.77 9.99
N SER A 9 -31.02 0.11 9.93
CA SER A 9 -31.09 1.24 9.02
C SER A 9 -30.52 2.46 9.74
N ALA A 10 -29.35 2.94 9.33
CA ALA A 10 -28.81 4.21 9.78
C ALA A 10 -28.67 5.14 8.57
N ASN A 11 -29.72 5.93 8.32
CA ASN A 11 -29.67 7.08 7.43
C ASN A 11 -29.00 8.24 8.17
N ALA A 12 -27.69 8.38 8.03
CA ALA A 12 -26.99 9.62 8.33
C ALA A 12 -26.56 10.26 6.99
N LEU A 13 -27.43 11.14 6.48
CA LEU A 13 -27.24 11.86 5.22
C LEU A 13 -26.21 12.98 5.43
N PHE A 14 -24.92 12.67 5.21
CA PHE A 14 -23.87 13.68 5.13
C PHE A 14 -23.87 14.27 3.70
N ILE A 15 -24.46 15.45 3.55
CA ILE A 15 -24.41 16.28 2.34
C ILE A 15 -23.07 17.00 2.32
N LEU A 16 -22.16 16.57 1.43
CA LEU A 16 -20.97 17.34 1.08
C LEU A 16 -21.25 18.03 -0.25
N ALA A 17 -21.40 19.35 -0.19
CA ALA A 17 -21.51 20.20 -1.38
C ALA A 17 -20.16 20.17 -2.12
N PHE A 18 -20.15 19.51 -3.29
CA PHE A 18 -19.01 19.51 -4.19
C PHE A 18 -19.18 20.68 -5.17
N SER A 19 -18.39 21.73 -4.99
CA SER A 19 -18.29 22.84 -5.94
C SER A 19 -17.68 22.34 -7.24
N GLY A 20 -18.45 22.45 -8.33
CA GLY A 20 -18.03 22.09 -9.67
C GLY A 20 -16.83 22.92 -10.14
N ILE A 21 -15.82 22.24 -10.67
CA ILE A 21 -14.73 22.88 -11.42
C ILE A 21 -15.27 23.20 -12.81
N VAL A 22 -15.39 24.50 -13.09
CA VAL A 22 -15.74 25.02 -14.42
C VAL A 22 -14.51 24.89 -15.31
N ILE A 23 -14.62 24.12 -16.38
CA ILE A 23 -13.61 24.01 -17.43
C ILE A 23 -13.72 25.27 -18.30
N SER A 24 -12.81 26.22 -18.15
CA SER A 24 -12.73 27.39 -19.03
C SER A 24 -11.55 27.27 -19.99
N GLY A 25 -11.90 27.05 -21.27
CA GLY A 25 -11.43 27.82 -22.41
C GLY A 25 -9.92 27.89 -22.67
N CYS A 26 -9.46 27.07 -23.62
CA CYS A 26 -8.26 27.30 -24.40
C CYS A 26 -8.20 28.72 -24.97
N LYS A 27 -7.14 29.47 -24.64
CA LYS A 27 -6.66 30.58 -25.46
C LYS A 27 -5.19 30.34 -25.80
N LYS A 28 -4.93 30.25 -27.11
CA LYS A 28 -3.63 29.99 -27.74
C LYS A 28 -2.95 31.32 -28.03
N SER A 29 -1.76 31.54 -27.46
CA SER A 29 -0.70 32.46 -27.89
C SER A 29 0.44 32.21 -26.90
N GLY A 30 1.61 31.67 -27.24
CA GLY A 30 2.46 32.04 -28.35
C GLY A 30 3.70 32.75 -27.78
N GLU A 31 4.49 32.07 -26.95
CA GLU A 31 5.87 32.45 -26.61
C GLU A 31 6.58 31.26 -25.94
N ASN A 32 7.74 30.88 -26.49
CA ASN A 32 8.61 29.85 -25.96
C ASN A 32 9.34 30.39 -24.72
N SER A 33 8.73 30.24 -23.56
CA SER A 33 9.41 30.32 -22.27
C SER A 33 9.44 28.91 -21.69
N GLU A 34 10.63 28.34 -21.57
CA GLU A 34 10.86 27.07 -20.88
C GLU A 34 10.19 27.11 -19.49
N PRO A 35 9.34 26.12 -19.15
CA PRO A 35 8.71 26.09 -17.85
C PRO A 35 9.78 25.71 -16.82
N ASN A 36 10.33 26.72 -16.17
CA ASN A 36 10.93 26.56 -14.86
C ASN A 36 9.79 26.18 -13.91
N GLU A 37 9.54 24.88 -13.77
CA GLU A 37 8.63 24.32 -12.76
C GLU A 37 9.21 24.64 -11.38
N SER A 38 9.02 25.88 -10.92
CA SER A 38 8.96 26.13 -9.49
C SER A 38 7.77 25.30 -9.01
N ILE A 39 8.05 24.17 -8.38
CA ILE A 39 7.10 23.42 -7.58
C ILE A 39 6.53 24.45 -6.60
N LYS A 40 5.36 25.02 -6.93
CA LYS A 40 4.60 25.79 -5.97
C LYS A 40 4.31 24.79 -4.87
N ASP A 41 5.01 24.94 -3.74
CA ASP A 41 4.71 24.27 -2.49
C ASP A 41 3.21 24.43 -2.27
N SER A 42 2.46 23.41 -2.68
CA SER A 42 1.07 23.22 -2.32
C SER A 42 1.16 23.05 -0.82
N LYS A 43 1.04 24.17 -0.10
CA LYS A 43 1.14 24.29 1.35
C LYS A 43 0.24 23.22 1.93
N THR A 44 0.82 22.06 2.22
CA THR A 44 0.09 20.88 2.68
C THR A 44 -0.65 21.37 3.92
N GLU A 45 -1.97 21.17 3.97
CA GLU A 45 -2.74 21.51 5.18
C GLU A 45 -1.97 20.98 6.40
N ALA A 46 -1.82 21.81 7.43
CA ALA A 46 -0.85 21.55 8.49
C ALA A 46 -1.06 20.15 9.10
N ILE A 47 0.00 19.34 9.06
CA ILE A 47 0.07 18.05 9.74
C ILE A 47 0.55 18.32 11.15
N HIS A 48 -0.18 17.86 12.15
CA HIS A 48 0.17 18.05 13.56
C HIS A 48 0.44 16.71 14.25
N ASN A 49 1.39 16.67 15.17
CA ASN A 49 1.59 15.52 16.04
C ASN A 49 0.78 15.71 17.34
N VAL A 50 -0.27 14.91 17.53
CA VAL A 50 -1.17 14.96 18.70
C VAL A 50 -1.13 13.61 19.40
N ASN A 51 -0.65 13.58 20.65
CA ASN A 51 -0.55 12.35 21.45
C ASN A 51 0.23 11.20 20.74
N GLY A 52 1.23 11.55 19.91
CA GLY A 52 2.00 10.58 19.13
C GLY A 52 1.29 10.07 17.87
N ARG A 53 0.24 10.75 17.40
CA ARG A 53 -0.47 10.48 16.14
C ARG A 53 -0.28 11.65 15.19
N LEU A 54 -0.10 11.36 13.90
CA LEU A 54 -0.25 12.39 12.88
C LEU A 54 -1.73 12.72 12.70
N GLN A 55 -2.07 13.99 12.85
CA GLN A 55 -3.39 14.54 12.62
C GLN A 55 -3.39 15.29 11.29
N PHE A 56 -4.22 14.81 10.38
CA PHE A 56 -4.51 15.44 9.10
C PHE A 56 -5.77 16.30 9.24
N ALA A 57 -5.75 17.54 8.76
CA ALA A 57 -6.91 18.44 8.86
C ALA A 57 -8.15 17.89 8.15
N SER A 58 -7.97 17.12 7.07
CA SER A 58 -9.04 16.58 6.25
C SER A 58 -8.63 15.27 5.57
N THR A 59 -9.61 14.52 5.05
CA THR A 59 -9.34 13.36 4.19
C THR A 59 -8.56 13.76 2.93
N LYS A 60 -8.79 14.99 2.43
CA LYS A 60 -8.04 15.52 1.29
C LYS A 60 -6.55 15.69 1.64
N ALA A 61 -6.23 16.24 2.81
CA ALA A 61 -4.85 16.39 3.29
C ALA A 61 -4.15 15.05 3.46
N LEU A 62 -4.84 14.06 4.04
CA LEU A 62 -4.34 12.68 4.13
C LEU A 62 -4.02 12.12 2.75
N ASN A 63 -4.96 12.19 1.80
CA ASN A 63 -4.77 11.67 0.46
C ASN A 63 -3.63 12.35 -0.30
N GLN A 64 -3.52 13.68 -0.20
CA GLN A 64 -2.40 14.43 -0.78
C GLN A 64 -1.05 14.03 -0.17
N THR A 65 -1.02 13.79 1.14
CA THR A 65 0.19 13.32 1.82
C THR A 65 0.56 11.92 1.34
N LEU A 66 -0.38 10.97 1.36
CA LEU A 66 -0.16 9.60 0.87
C LEU A 66 0.33 9.58 -0.57
N GLU A 67 -0.24 10.43 -1.43
CA GLU A 67 0.17 10.61 -2.82
C GLU A 67 1.63 11.10 -2.92
N SER A 68 1.99 12.11 -2.12
CA SER A 68 3.35 12.68 -2.12
C SER A 68 4.43 11.71 -1.63
N LEU A 69 4.03 10.77 -0.75
CA LEU A 69 4.91 9.74 -0.19
C LEU A 69 4.94 8.47 -1.05
N ARG A 70 4.02 8.32 -2.01
CA ARG A 70 3.93 7.12 -2.84
C ARG A 70 5.22 6.91 -3.63
N ASN A 71 5.72 5.69 -3.61
CA ASN A 71 6.91 5.25 -4.35
C ASN A 71 8.19 6.01 -4.00
N LYS A 72 8.22 6.71 -2.85
CA LYS A 72 9.44 7.30 -2.32
C LYS A 72 10.32 6.22 -1.70
N GLU A 73 11.63 6.42 -1.80
CA GLU A 73 12.63 5.51 -1.24
C GLU A 73 12.62 5.52 0.30
N THR A 74 13.19 4.47 0.89
CA THR A 74 13.20 4.29 2.34
C THR A 74 13.75 5.50 3.09
N ASP A 75 14.89 6.03 2.63
CA ASP A 75 15.58 7.16 3.26
C ASP A 75 14.78 8.45 3.15
N TYR A 76 14.11 8.68 2.02
CA TYR A 76 13.21 9.81 1.86
C TYR A 76 12.08 9.75 2.90
N LEU A 77 11.43 8.60 3.00
CA LEU A 77 10.32 8.43 3.94
C LEU A 77 10.78 8.56 5.40
N LYS A 78 11.97 8.03 5.75
CA LYS A 78 12.57 8.19 7.08
C LYS A 78 12.86 9.67 7.40
N ASN A 79 13.39 10.41 6.44
CA ASN A 79 13.64 11.85 6.60
C ASN A 79 12.33 12.63 6.77
N TRP A 80 11.29 12.28 6.01
CA TRP A 80 9.96 12.85 6.16
C TRP A 80 9.38 12.59 7.55
N GLU A 81 9.46 11.35 8.05
CA GLU A 81 9.02 10.97 9.40
C GLU A 81 9.75 11.78 10.48
N ASN A 82 11.07 11.94 10.35
CA ASN A 82 11.88 12.75 11.26
C ASN A 82 11.48 14.23 11.23
N GLN A 83 11.18 14.79 10.06
CA GLN A 83 10.69 16.18 9.92
C GLN A 83 9.35 16.38 10.60
N GLN A 84 8.49 15.36 10.65
CA GLN A 84 7.23 15.41 11.40
C GLN A 84 7.39 15.16 12.91
N GLY A 85 8.61 14.86 13.39
CA GLY A 85 8.86 14.47 14.78
C GLY A 85 8.07 13.22 15.17
N PHE A 86 7.97 12.27 14.25
CA PHE A 86 7.03 11.15 14.31
C PHE A 86 7.73 9.80 14.17
N LYS A 87 7.27 8.81 14.94
CA LYS A 87 7.75 7.44 14.84
C LYS A 87 6.68 6.55 14.20
N SER A 88 6.91 6.19 12.95
CA SER A 88 5.96 5.44 12.14
C SER A 88 6.02 3.93 12.40
N LEU A 89 5.02 3.22 11.91
CA LEU A 89 4.94 1.77 11.94
C LEU A 89 6.09 1.10 11.16
N ARG A 90 6.75 1.81 10.23
CA ARG A 90 7.94 1.32 9.51
C ARG A 90 9.17 1.21 10.38
N SER A 91 9.22 1.98 11.48
CA SER A 91 10.35 1.99 12.41
C SER A 91 10.29 0.88 13.47
N SER A 92 9.13 0.23 13.61
CA SER A 92 8.99 -0.92 14.49
C SER A 92 9.73 -2.12 13.90
N PRO A 93 10.41 -2.96 14.72
CA PRO A 93 11.01 -4.18 14.24
C PRO A 93 9.98 -5.01 13.47
N ALA A 94 10.40 -5.67 12.39
CA ALA A 94 9.57 -6.60 11.66
C ALA A 94 9.31 -7.85 12.51
N GLU A 95 8.47 -7.71 13.54
CA GLU A 95 7.99 -8.83 14.31
C GLU A 95 6.93 -9.57 13.50
N GLU A 96 7.06 -10.89 13.49
CA GLU A 96 6.08 -11.76 12.89
C GLU A 96 4.73 -11.59 13.58
N GLY A 97 3.67 -11.34 12.80
CA GLY A 97 2.35 -11.01 13.34
C GLY A 97 2.21 -9.56 13.82
N GLY A 98 3.25 -8.74 13.72
CA GLY A 98 3.15 -7.29 13.95
C GLY A 98 2.16 -6.60 13.00
N LEU A 99 1.71 -5.41 13.34
CA LEU A 99 0.69 -4.67 12.58
C LEU A 99 1.06 -4.49 11.10
N LEU A 100 2.33 -4.18 10.81
CA LEU A 100 2.81 -4.01 9.43
C LEU A 100 2.64 -5.28 8.59
N SER A 101 3.00 -6.44 9.15
CA SER A 101 2.93 -7.73 8.45
C SER A 101 1.50 -8.26 8.36
N SER A 102 0.71 -8.09 9.43
CA SER A 102 -0.68 -8.59 9.50
C SER A 102 -1.64 -7.82 8.60
N PHE A 103 -1.45 -6.51 8.45
CA PHE A 103 -2.25 -5.69 7.54
C PHE A 103 -1.65 -5.57 6.15
N GLY A 104 -0.37 -5.91 5.94
CA GLY A 104 0.30 -5.74 4.65
C GLY A 104 0.20 -4.31 4.13
N PHE A 105 0.48 -3.32 4.97
CA PHE A 105 0.41 -1.92 4.56
C PHE A 105 1.48 -1.61 3.50
N PRO A 106 1.12 -0.88 2.43
CA PRO A 106 2.11 -0.25 1.57
C PRO A 106 3.05 0.66 2.41
N GLN A 107 4.34 0.74 2.06
CA GLN A 107 5.28 1.56 2.83
C GLN A 107 4.83 3.01 3.05
N HIS A 108 4.37 3.71 2.01
CA HIS A 108 3.90 5.09 2.14
C HIS A 108 2.70 5.24 3.10
N TYR A 109 1.84 4.22 3.20
CA TYR A 109 0.72 4.20 4.14
C TYR A 109 1.21 3.88 5.57
N ALA A 110 2.15 2.95 5.72
CA ALA A 110 2.79 2.67 7.00
C ALA A 110 3.59 3.87 7.54
N ALA A 111 4.06 4.78 6.68
CA ALA A 111 4.79 5.99 7.07
C ALA A 111 3.91 6.99 7.84
N VAL A 112 2.58 6.99 7.64
CA VAL A 112 1.67 7.91 8.33
C VAL A 112 1.00 7.33 9.57
N ILE A 113 1.20 6.04 9.83
CA ILE A 113 0.60 5.29 10.95
C ILE A 113 1.66 5.14 12.05
N ASN A 114 1.31 5.38 13.31
CA ASN A 114 2.27 5.24 14.41
C ASN A 114 2.49 3.76 14.76
N GLU A 115 3.42 3.48 15.67
CA GLU A 115 3.72 2.10 16.12
C GLU A 115 2.53 1.39 16.79
N LYS A 116 1.53 2.16 17.26
CA LYS A 116 0.29 1.63 17.87
C LYS A 116 -0.80 1.34 16.84
N GLY A 117 -0.54 1.58 15.55
CA GLY A 117 -1.51 1.40 14.48
C GLY A 117 -2.48 2.57 14.37
N GLU A 118 -2.09 3.79 14.70
CA GLU A 118 -3.00 4.92 14.82
C GLU A 118 -2.57 6.15 14.00
N TYR A 119 -3.57 6.92 13.56
CA TYR A 119 -3.45 8.28 13.03
C TYR A 119 -4.78 9.03 13.25
N MET A 120 -4.88 10.29 12.87
CA MET A 120 -6.12 11.09 12.98
C MET A 120 -6.48 11.82 11.70
N VAL A 121 -7.78 11.93 11.42
CA VAL A 121 -8.33 12.79 10.35
C VAL A 121 -9.40 13.69 10.95
N GLY A 122 -9.18 15.01 10.91
CA GLY A 122 -9.98 15.96 11.68
C GLY A 122 -9.90 15.62 13.17
N ASP A 123 -11.05 15.40 13.80
CA ASP A 123 -11.17 14.97 15.20
C ASP A 123 -11.26 13.44 15.36
N THR A 124 -11.24 12.67 14.27
CA THR A 124 -11.46 11.22 14.34
C THR A 124 -10.15 10.47 14.51
N ILE A 125 -10.03 9.68 15.56
CA ILE A 125 -8.91 8.75 15.75
C ILE A 125 -9.18 7.50 14.91
N VAL A 126 -8.21 7.13 14.07
CA VAL A 126 -8.22 5.88 13.32
C VAL A 126 -7.26 4.91 13.99
N TRP A 127 -7.72 3.69 14.24
CA TRP A 127 -6.91 2.64 14.88
C TRP A 127 -7.06 1.30 14.15
N PHE A 128 -5.93 0.67 13.82
CA PHE A 128 -5.88 -0.64 13.18
C PHE A 128 -5.60 -1.76 14.18
N ASN A 129 -6.44 -2.79 14.17
CA ASN A 129 -6.26 -3.97 15.02
C ASN A 129 -6.92 -5.21 14.42
N LYS A 130 -6.17 -6.31 14.32
CA LYS A 130 -6.66 -7.64 13.89
C LYS A 130 -7.51 -7.63 12.60
N GLY A 131 -7.04 -6.94 11.56
CA GLY A 131 -7.74 -6.84 10.27
C GLY A 131 -8.91 -5.85 10.24
N LEU A 132 -9.09 -5.07 11.30
CA LEU A 132 -10.13 -4.04 11.38
C LEU A 132 -9.52 -2.65 11.48
N LYS A 133 -10.14 -1.70 10.78
CA LYS A 133 -9.99 -0.25 10.97
C LYS A 133 -11.12 0.24 11.85
N HIS A 134 -10.80 0.76 13.02
CA HIS A 134 -11.73 1.37 13.96
C HIS A 134 -11.67 2.89 13.82
N MET A 135 -12.83 3.56 13.84
CA MET A 135 -12.92 5.02 13.78
C MET A 135 -13.60 5.55 15.04
N ILE A 136 -12.91 6.41 15.79
CA ILE A 136 -13.35 6.97 17.06
C ILE A 136 -13.50 8.50 16.91
N PRO A 137 -14.72 9.02 16.65
CA PRO A 137 -14.95 10.45 16.47
C PRO A 137 -14.69 11.27 17.74
N GLY A 138 -14.52 12.59 17.58
CA GLY A 138 -14.47 13.54 18.72
C GLY A 138 -13.19 13.48 19.55
N ASN A 139 -12.13 12.84 19.05
CA ASN A 139 -10.85 12.64 19.74
C ASN A 139 -11.03 12.00 21.14
N ASP A 140 -11.99 11.08 21.26
CA ASP A 140 -12.39 10.48 22.53
C ASP A 140 -11.44 9.34 22.94
N GLU A 141 -10.38 9.71 23.67
CA GLU A 141 -9.38 8.77 24.21
C GLU A 141 -9.98 7.75 25.17
N ALA A 142 -11.03 8.12 25.92
CA ALA A 142 -11.70 7.20 26.85
C ALA A 142 -12.47 6.12 26.09
N LYS A 143 -13.14 6.49 24.99
CA LYS A 143 -13.77 5.53 24.07
C LYS A 143 -12.74 4.68 23.36
N LEU A 144 -11.62 5.26 22.89
CA LEU A 144 -10.51 4.48 22.32
C LEU A 144 -10.00 3.43 23.32
N ALA A 145 -9.79 3.81 24.59
CA ALA A 145 -9.34 2.89 25.62
C ALA A 145 -10.33 1.72 25.83
N LYS A 146 -11.63 1.99 25.86
CA LYS A 146 -12.68 0.95 25.94
C LYS A 146 -12.67 0.03 24.72
N VAL A 147 -12.56 0.60 23.51
CA VAL A 147 -12.51 -0.17 22.26
C VAL A 147 -11.25 -1.03 22.20
N LYS A 148 -10.10 -0.56 22.70
CA LYS A 148 -8.88 -1.36 22.78
C LYS A 148 -9.02 -2.57 23.72
N GLN A 149 -9.75 -2.42 24.82
CA GLN A 149 -10.03 -3.53 25.74
C GLN A 149 -11.02 -4.54 25.12
N ASN A 150 -12.02 -4.05 24.39
CA ASN A 150 -12.99 -4.89 23.70
C ASN A 150 -13.34 -4.32 22.31
N PRO A 151 -12.62 -4.71 21.24
CA PRO A 151 -12.79 -4.14 19.89
C PRO A 151 -14.21 -4.28 19.32
N ALA A 152 -14.99 -5.26 19.79
CA ALA A 152 -16.38 -5.44 19.39
C ALA A 152 -17.30 -4.30 19.84
N THR A 153 -16.86 -3.43 20.76
CA THR A 153 -17.59 -2.23 21.21
C THR A 153 -17.43 -1.03 20.28
N SER A 154 -16.58 -1.15 19.25
CA SER A 154 -16.40 -0.09 18.25
C SER A 154 -17.67 0.09 17.43
N GLU A 155 -18.28 1.28 17.52
CA GLU A 155 -19.49 1.62 16.76
C GLU A 155 -19.24 1.73 15.25
N ILE A 156 -18.04 2.17 14.86
CA ILE A 156 -17.63 2.33 13.47
C ILE A 156 -16.38 1.48 13.26
N SER A 157 -16.52 0.40 12.51
CA SER A 157 -15.39 -0.46 12.12
C SER A 157 -15.56 -1.03 10.72
N PHE A 158 -14.43 -1.24 10.07
CA PHE A 158 -14.33 -1.66 8.68
C PHE A 158 -13.27 -2.75 8.55
N GLN A 159 -13.47 -3.69 7.63
CA GLN A 159 -12.41 -4.62 7.26
C GLN A 159 -11.28 -3.85 6.56
N ALA A 160 -10.04 -4.14 6.94
CA ALA A 160 -8.85 -3.51 6.39
C ALA A 160 -7.67 -4.48 6.39
N GLY A 161 -6.87 -4.44 5.33
CA GLY A 161 -5.64 -5.22 5.24
C GLY A 161 -5.39 -5.80 3.86
N ALA A 162 -4.23 -6.41 3.73
CA ALA A 162 -3.90 -7.36 2.69
C ALA A 162 -4.48 -8.73 3.09
N THR A 163 -5.21 -9.33 2.18
CA THR A 163 -5.71 -10.69 2.17
C THR A 163 -4.90 -11.56 1.19
N THR A 164 -5.03 -12.88 1.26
CA THR A 164 -4.20 -13.81 0.47
C THR A 164 -5.05 -14.52 -0.57
N LEU A 165 -4.54 -14.64 -1.81
CA LEU A 165 -5.25 -15.24 -2.96
C LEU A 165 -5.81 -16.63 -2.64
N ASN A 166 -7.11 -16.84 -2.91
CA ASN A 166 -7.62 -18.15 -3.27
C ASN A 166 -7.51 -18.32 -4.80
N ARG A 167 -6.65 -19.26 -5.23
CA ARG A 167 -6.37 -19.58 -6.64
C ARG A 167 -7.64 -19.89 -7.42
N ASN A 168 -7.75 -19.37 -8.65
CA ASN A 168 -7.61 -20.17 -9.89
C ASN A 168 -7.78 -19.31 -11.15
N LEU A 169 -6.94 -19.60 -12.16
CA LEU A 169 -7.09 -19.52 -13.63
C LEU A 169 -5.78 -19.01 -14.27
N SER A 170 -4.89 -19.94 -14.60
CA SER A 170 -3.80 -19.70 -15.55
C SER A 170 -4.25 -20.19 -16.92
N THR A 171 -4.29 -19.31 -17.92
CA THR A 171 -4.30 -19.72 -19.33
C THR A 171 -2.89 -19.52 -19.89
N LYS A 172 -2.23 -20.63 -20.24
CA LYS A 172 -0.90 -20.63 -20.86
C LYS A 172 -1.07 -20.48 -22.38
N SER A 173 -0.46 -19.47 -23.01
CA SER A 173 -0.37 -19.35 -24.47
C SER A 173 1.06 -19.05 -24.90
N GLY A 174 1.77 -20.07 -25.39
CA GLY A 174 3.15 -19.93 -25.88
C GLY A 174 4.23 -19.78 -24.80
N SER A 175 5.31 -19.06 -25.14
CA SER A 175 6.45 -18.75 -24.25
C SER A 175 6.21 -17.57 -23.31
N THR A 176 5.10 -16.84 -23.50
CA THR A 176 4.68 -15.72 -22.67
C THR A 176 3.69 -16.21 -21.63
N ILE A 177 4.01 -16.02 -20.35
CA ILE A 177 3.10 -16.35 -19.25
C ILE A 177 2.27 -15.09 -18.97
N THR A 178 1.19 -14.87 -19.72
CA THR A 178 0.21 -13.82 -19.40
C THR A 178 -0.67 -14.32 -18.26
N MET A 179 -0.59 -13.69 -17.10
CA MET A 179 -1.41 -14.06 -15.95
C MET A 179 -2.45 -12.98 -15.68
N GLY A 180 -3.69 -13.23 -16.09
CA GLY A 180 -4.82 -12.51 -15.53
C GLY A 180 -4.96 -12.90 -14.06
N VAL A 181 -4.72 -11.96 -13.15
CA VAL A 181 -5.00 -12.16 -11.73
C VAL A 181 -6.32 -11.47 -11.40
N ASP A 182 -7.34 -12.24 -11.01
CA ASP A 182 -8.53 -11.68 -10.39
C ASP A 182 -8.18 -11.37 -8.92
N LEU A 183 -7.92 -10.11 -8.63
CA LEU A 183 -7.54 -9.64 -7.30
C LEU A 183 -8.80 -9.39 -6.47
N GLY A 184 -9.58 -10.44 -6.24
CA GLY A 184 -10.78 -10.39 -5.43
C GLY A 184 -10.50 -10.42 -3.93
N ASN A 185 -10.88 -9.37 -3.19
CA ASN A 185 -10.61 -9.19 -1.76
C ASN A 185 -9.10 -9.21 -1.46
N GLY A 186 -8.39 -8.10 -1.73
CA GLY A 186 -7.10 -7.74 -1.12
C GLY A 186 -5.90 -8.68 -1.27
N ASN A 187 -5.78 -9.35 -2.40
CA ASN A 187 -4.87 -10.47 -2.60
C ASN A 187 -3.39 -10.17 -2.90
N GLY A 188 -2.49 -11.10 -2.57
CA GLY A 188 -1.08 -11.11 -2.99
C GLY A 188 -0.61 -12.33 -3.79
N ASP A 189 0.12 -12.14 -4.89
CA ASP A 189 0.73 -13.17 -5.74
C ASP A 189 2.24 -13.19 -5.55
N ALA A 190 2.80 -14.31 -5.09
CA ALA A 190 4.23 -14.49 -4.77
C ALA A 190 4.88 -15.66 -5.51
N ARG A 191 4.35 -16.03 -6.69
CA ARG A 191 4.73 -17.26 -7.40
C ARG A 191 6.17 -17.30 -7.90
N TYR A 192 6.78 -16.14 -8.14
CA TYR A 192 8.16 -16.07 -8.62
C TYR A 192 9.10 -15.88 -7.43
N GLN A 193 9.68 -17.01 -7.04
CA GLN A 193 10.66 -17.08 -5.98
C GLN A 193 11.87 -17.88 -6.43
N LYS A 194 13.06 -17.41 -6.07
CA LYS A 194 14.32 -18.10 -6.34
C LYS A 194 15.04 -18.35 -5.03
N GLU A 195 15.15 -19.62 -4.66
CA GLU A 195 15.99 -20.03 -3.55
C GLU A 195 17.47 -20.09 -3.97
N PHE A 196 18.36 -19.70 -3.06
CA PHE A 196 19.82 -19.76 -3.24
C PHE A 196 20.51 -19.98 -1.88
N ARG A 197 21.80 -20.28 -1.91
CA ARG A 197 22.66 -20.44 -0.73
C ARG A 197 23.90 -19.57 -0.93
N HIS A 198 24.40 -18.98 0.15
CA HIS A 198 25.71 -18.35 0.15
C HIS A 198 26.77 -19.46 0.23
N ASP A 199 27.75 -19.46 -0.68
CA ASP A 199 28.89 -20.39 -0.68
C ASP A 199 28.55 -21.88 -0.55
N ASN A 200 27.37 -22.29 -1.04
CA ASN A 200 26.82 -23.63 -0.85
C ASN A 200 26.61 -24.04 0.62
N ASP A 201 26.73 -23.13 1.59
CA ASP A 201 26.48 -23.40 3.01
C ASP A 201 25.01 -23.81 3.22
N PRO A 202 24.73 -25.00 3.77
CA PRO A 202 23.38 -25.42 4.10
C PRO A 202 22.63 -24.54 5.10
N GLY A 203 23.34 -23.80 5.95
CA GLY A 203 22.77 -22.86 6.90
C GLY A 203 22.36 -21.52 6.28
N SER A 204 22.80 -21.21 5.06
CA SER A 204 22.65 -19.89 4.45
C SER A 204 21.51 -19.81 3.42
N ILE A 205 20.48 -20.66 3.54
CA ILE A 205 19.37 -20.68 2.58
C ILE A 205 18.65 -19.32 2.60
N ARG A 206 18.50 -18.75 1.41
CA ARG A 206 17.79 -17.50 1.11
C ARG A 206 16.80 -17.72 -0.02
N LYS A 207 15.85 -16.80 -0.15
CA LYS A 207 15.06 -16.66 -1.38
C LYS A 207 14.78 -15.20 -1.70
N ILE A 208 14.76 -14.88 -3.00
CA ILE A 208 14.18 -13.64 -3.52
C ILE A 208 12.74 -13.95 -3.90
N ILE A 209 11.82 -13.03 -3.62
CA ILE A 209 10.41 -13.14 -3.99
C ILE A 209 9.97 -11.86 -4.70
N PHE A 210 9.32 -12.05 -5.84
CA PHE A 210 8.59 -11.00 -6.55
C PHE A 210 7.11 -11.16 -6.28
N GLU A 211 6.48 -10.11 -5.78
CA GLU A 211 5.08 -10.19 -5.40
C GLU A 211 4.25 -9.00 -5.84
N ILE A 212 3.01 -9.25 -6.25
CA ILE A 212 1.97 -8.23 -6.43
C ILE A 212 1.00 -8.37 -5.27
N GLN A 213 0.61 -7.30 -4.60
CA GLN A 213 -0.33 -7.31 -3.49
C GLN A 213 -1.38 -6.21 -3.63
N ASN A 214 -2.61 -6.50 -3.25
CA ASN A 214 -3.71 -5.54 -3.21
C ASN A 214 -4.07 -5.31 -1.74
N TYR A 215 -3.86 -4.12 -1.21
CA TYR A 215 -4.44 -3.77 0.07
C TYR A 215 -5.87 -3.30 -0.13
N VAL A 216 -6.81 -3.82 0.66
CA VAL A 216 -8.22 -3.43 0.59
C VAL A 216 -8.72 -2.91 1.91
N GLU A 217 -9.45 -1.81 1.83
CA GLU A 217 -10.08 -1.17 2.98
C GLU A 217 -11.52 -0.80 2.63
N ASP A 218 -12.46 -1.14 3.51
CA ASP A 218 -13.84 -0.70 3.34
C ASP A 218 -13.94 0.80 3.64
N ALA A 219 -14.50 1.54 2.67
CA ALA A 219 -14.70 2.97 2.70
C ALA A 219 -16.19 3.34 2.93
N GLY A 220 -16.97 2.41 3.47
CA GLY A 220 -18.39 2.61 3.75
C GLY A 220 -19.19 2.92 2.49
N LYS A 221 -19.86 4.07 2.45
CA LYS A 221 -20.67 4.48 1.29
C LYS A 221 -19.88 4.70 -0.01
N PHE A 222 -18.55 4.82 0.09
CA PHE A 222 -17.66 4.98 -1.06
C PHE A 222 -17.14 3.64 -1.59
N GLY A 223 -17.68 2.53 -1.08
CA GLY A 223 -17.34 1.19 -1.54
C GLY A 223 -16.03 0.72 -0.91
N LYS A 224 -15.11 0.24 -1.74
CA LYS A 224 -13.84 -0.32 -1.29
C LYS A 224 -12.67 0.43 -1.89
N LEU A 225 -11.73 0.81 -1.04
CA LEU A 225 -10.44 1.35 -1.41
C LEU A 225 -9.52 0.19 -1.79
N HIS A 226 -8.94 0.23 -2.97
CA HIS A 226 -7.94 -0.72 -3.41
C HIS A 226 -6.60 0.00 -3.62
N MET A 227 -5.55 -0.54 -3.00
CA MET A 227 -4.18 -0.09 -3.16
C MET A 227 -3.34 -1.26 -3.66
N LEU A 228 -3.21 -1.36 -4.97
CA LEU A 228 -2.34 -2.36 -5.59
C LEU A 228 -0.89 -1.91 -5.47
N TYR A 229 0.03 -2.84 -5.24
CA TYR A 229 1.45 -2.60 -5.28
C TYR A 229 2.21 -3.85 -5.69
N THR A 230 3.40 -3.69 -6.24
CA THR A 230 4.34 -4.76 -6.49
C THR A 230 5.57 -4.59 -5.60
N ARG A 231 6.24 -5.69 -5.25
CA ARG A 231 7.41 -5.69 -4.38
C ARG A 231 8.47 -6.73 -4.76
N ILE A 232 9.73 -6.38 -4.48
CA ILE A 232 10.87 -7.29 -4.50
C ILE A 232 11.38 -7.39 -3.07
N LYS A 233 11.39 -8.60 -2.50
CA LYS A 233 11.89 -8.84 -1.14
C LYS A 233 12.82 -10.04 -1.07
N GLN A 234 13.61 -10.10 0.00
CA GLN A 234 14.49 -11.21 0.31
C GLN A 234 14.06 -11.83 1.65
N GLU A 235 14.09 -13.15 1.73
CA GLU A 235 13.84 -13.90 2.97
C GLU A 235 14.96 -14.91 3.23
N TYR A 236 15.21 -15.20 4.50
CA TYR A 236 16.12 -16.27 4.93
C TYR A 236 15.39 -17.40 5.65
N LYS A 237 15.93 -18.61 5.56
CA LYS A 237 15.34 -19.80 6.18
C LYS A 237 15.93 -20.05 7.56
N GLY A 238 15.19 -19.71 8.60
CA GLY A 238 15.42 -20.18 9.97
C GLY A 238 14.54 -21.40 10.28
N SER A 239 13.85 -21.38 11.43
CA SER A 239 12.73 -22.30 11.70
C SER A 239 11.54 -22.05 10.74
N GLN A 240 11.46 -20.85 10.19
CA GLN A 240 10.53 -20.40 9.16
C GLN A 240 11.20 -19.36 8.28
N TRP A 241 10.55 -19.00 7.17
CA TRP A 241 11.00 -17.89 6.34
C TRP A 241 10.82 -16.57 7.07
N ARG A 242 11.87 -15.75 7.10
CA ARG A 242 11.88 -14.44 7.76
C ARG A 242 12.47 -13.39 6.81
N PRO A 243 12.08 -12.11 6.92
CA PRO A 243 12.71 -11.04 6.13
C PRO A 243 14.24 -11.06 6.29
N ALA A 244 14.94 -11.01 5.18
CA ALA A 244 16.39 -10.89 5.14
C ALA A 244 16.76 -9.40 5.12
N GLY A 245 17.78 -9.01 5.88
CA GLY A 245 18.24 -7.60 5.97
C GLY A 245 19.48 -7.31 5.14
N GLU A 246 19.99 -8.30 4.41
CA GLU A 246 21.15 -8.16 3.53
C GLU A 246 20.87 -7.17 2.39
N THR A 247 21.89 -6.39 2.04
CA THR A 247 21.76 -5.41 0.94
C THR A 247 21.65 -6.11 -0.41
N MET A 248 20.64 -5.70 -1.18
CA MET A 248 20.47 -6.10 -2.57
C MET A 248 20.19 -4.88 -3.45
N GLU A 249 20.79 -4.88 -4.63
CA GLU A 249 20.40 -4.01 -5.75
C GLU A 249 19.15 -4.62 -6.40
N LYS A 250 18.10 -3.83 -6.64
CA LYS A 250 16.80 -4.32 -7.10
C LYS A 250 16.09 -3.26 -7.92
N TRP A 251 15.44 -3.66 -9.01
CA TRP A 251 14.72 -2.74 -9.89
C TRP A 251 13.67 -3.47 -10.73
N ILE A 252 12.78 -2.69 -11.34
CA ILE A 252 11.81 -3.16 -12.32
C ILE A 252 12.08 -2.39 -13.61
N SER A 253 12.26 -3.08 -14.73
CA SER A 253 12.37 -2.46 -16.06
C SER A 253 11.17 -2.81 -16.92
N ASN A 254 10.85 -1.95 -17.89
CA ASN A 254 9.74 -2.14 -18.83
C ASN A 254 8.39 -2.39 -18.14
N GLY A 255 8.23 -1.90 -16.92
CA GLY A 255 7.05 -2.20 -16.13
C GLY A 255 5.85 -1.38 -16.61
N THR A 256 4.71 -2.04 -16.81
CA THR A 256 3.44 -1.37 -17.11
C THR A 256 2.33 -1.97 -16.27
N TYR A 257 1.23 -1.24 -16.12
CA TYR A 257 0.05 -1.76 -15.45
C TYR A 257 -1.23 -1.26 -16.11
N THR A 258 -2.29 -2.04 -15.98
CA THR A 258 -3.68 -1.67 -16.27
C THR A 258 -4.56 -2.22 -15.17
N ILE A 259 -5.32 -1.35 -14.52
CA ILE A 259 -6.31 -1.68 -13.48
C ILE A 259 -7.70 -1.46 -14.07
N THR A 260 -8.56 -2.46 -13.95
CA THR A 260 -9.96 -2.40 -14.36
C THR A 260 -10.85 -2.58 -13.14
N TYR A 261 -11.79 -1.65 -12.93
CA TYR A 261 -12.68 -1.63 -11.76
C TYR A 261 -14.04 -1.00 -12.06
N ASN A 262 -15.05 -1.30 -11.24
CA ASN A 262 -16.35 -0.65 -11.32
C ASN A 262 -16.38 0.53 -10.36
N SER A 263 -16.54 1.75 -10.87
CA SER A 263 -16.55 2.96 -10.04
C SER A 263 -17.70 2.95 -9.02
N THR A 264 -17.43 3.32 -7.76
CA THR A 264 -18.50 3.45 -6.76
C THR A 264 -19.50 4.56 -7.08
N PHE A 265 -19.13 5.55 -7.90
CA PHE A 265 -19.95 6.74 -8.12
C PHE A 265 -21.10 6.50 -9.10
N ASN A 266 -20.86 5.71 -10.14
CA ASN A 266 -21.82 5.47 -11.23
C ASN A 266 -21.85 4.02 -11.71
N ASN A 267 -21.13 3.12 -11.03
CA ASN A 267 -20.98 1.71 -11.40
C ASN A 267 -20.43 1.50 -12.83
N ALA A 268 -19.82 2.52 -13.43
CA ALA A 268 -19.20 2.40 -14.74
C ALA A 268 -17.88 1.63 -14.63
N LEU A 269 -17.59 0.83 -15.65
CA LEU A 269 -16.30 0.16 -15.80
C LEU A 269 -15.25 1.21 -16.18
N LEU A 270 -14.26 1.40 -15.32
CA LEU A 270 -13.16 2.33 -15.51
C LEU A 270 -11.84 1.58 -15.66
N TYR A 271 -10.91 2.24 -16.35
CA TYR A 271 -9.57 1.73 -16.63
C TYR A 271 -8.54 2.75 -16.17
N GLN A 272 -7.47 2.27 -15.55
CA GLN A 272 -6.33 3.09 -15.19
C GLN A 272 -5.05 2.38 -15.54
N SER A 273 -4.25 3.00 -16.41
CA SER A 273 -3.00 2.43 -16.89
C SER A 273 -1.83 3.38 -16.65
N GLY A 274 -0.63 2.83 -16.62
CA GLY A 274 0.60 3.60 -16.50
C GLY A 274 1.84 2.74 -16.60
N SER A 275 2.98 3.38 -16.36
CA SER A 275 4.29 2.73 -16.37
C SER A 275 4.87 2.70 -14.95
N ILE A 276 5.68 1.69 -14.67
CA ILE A 276 6.53 1.61 -13.47
C ILE A 276 7.85 2.30 -13.85
N PRO A 277 8.22 3.40 -13.19
CA PRO A 277 9.48 4.09 -13.46
C PRO A 277 10.66 3.19 -13.09
N TYR A 278 11.72 3.29 -13.87
CA TYR A 278 13.00 2.68 -13.53
C TYR A 278 13.60 3.42 -12.32
N ALA A 279 13.55 2.78 -11.15
CA ALA A 279 14.04 3.31 -9.89
C ALA A 279 14.82 2.21 -9.15
N PRO A 280 16.10 1.99 -9.49
CA PRO A 280 16.91 1.00 -8.81
C PRO A 280 17.16 1.40 -7.35
N GLN A 281 17.10 0.42 -6.45
CA GLN A 281 17.39 0.60 -5.02
C GLN A 281 18.48 -0.38 -4.60
N THR A 282 19.42 0.08 -3.77
CA THR A 282 20.50 -0.76 -3.20
C THR A 282 20.48 -0.64 -1.69
N ASP A 283 19.67 -1.46 -1.04
CA ASP A 283 19.52 -1.50 0.41
C ASP A 283 18.98 -2.87 0.87
N GLY A 284 18.85 -3.07 2.19
CA GLY A 284 18.24 -4.28 2.78
C GLY A 284 16.72 -4.24 2.90
N ASN A 285 16.06 -3.20 2.37
CA ASN A 285 14.60 -3.08 2.43
C ASN A 285 13.95 -3.73 1.21
N ASN A 286 12.63 -3.86 1.27
CA ASN A 286 11.84 -4.27 0.11
C ASN A 286 11.76 -3.11 -0.90
N LEU A 287 12.00 -3.38 -2.18
CA LEU A 287 11.54 -2.45 -3.22
C LEU A 287 10.03 -2.59 -3.27
N GLN A 288 9.32 -1.48 -3.22
CA GLN A 288 7.86 -1.48 -3.35
C GLN A 288 7.42 -0.37 -4.29
N TYR A 289 6.60 -0.72 -5.26
CA TYR A 289 5.94 0.22 -6.15
C TYR A 289 4.43 0.09 -6.00
N ALA A 290 3.80 1.09 -5.40
CA ALA A 290 2.35 1.23 -5.33
C ALA A 290 1.80 1.91 -6.59
N PHE A 291 0.76 1.29 -7.14
CA PHE A 291 -0.04 1.86 -8.21
C PHE A 291 -1.03 2.89 -7.64
N PRO A 292 -1.68 3.69 -8.49
CA PRO A 292 -2.71 4.61 -8.02
C PRO A 292 -3.85 3.88 -7.32
N THR A 293 -4.37 4.53 -6.28
CA THR A 293 -5.49 4.04 -5.48
C THR A 293 -6.80 4.18 -6.24
N VAL A 294 -7.66 3.16 -6.18
CA VAL A 294 -8.98 3.18 -6.83
C VAL A 294 -10.10 2.90 -5.83
N TYR A 295 -11.25 3.53 -6.04
CA TYR A 295 -12.48 3.27 -5.30
C TYR A 295 -13.41 2.41 -6.16
N SER A 296 -13.70 1.20 -5.68
CA SER A 296 -14.52 0.22 -6.38
C SER A 296 -15.83 -0.05 -5.67
N ALA A 297 -16.91 -0.17 -6.44
CA ALA A 297 -18.19 -0.67 -5.95
C ALA A 297 -18.10 -2.17 -5.55
N SER A 298 -17.18 -2.91 -6.16
CA SER A 298 -16.95 -4.34 -5.91
C SER A 298 -15.79 -4.59 -4.95
N GLY A 299 -15.83 -5.72 -4.25
CA GLY A 299 -14.67 -6.25 -3.51
C GLY A 299 -13.52 -6.74 -4.37
N THR A 300 -13.71 -6.71 -5.69
CA THR A 300 -12.76 -7.24 -6.66
C THR A 300 -12.38 -6.17 -7.66
N ILE A 301 -11.11 -6.16 -8.06
CA ILE A 301 -10.57 -5.43 -9.20
C ILE A 301 -9.78 -6.41 -10.07
N LYS A 302 -9.65 -6.10 -11.36
CA LYS A 302 -8.71 -6.81 -12.22
C LYS A 302 -7.48 -5.94 -12.42
N ALA A 303 -6.31 -6.55 -12.38
CA ALA A 303 -5.09 -5.86 -12.73
C ALA A 303 -4.20 -6.73 -13.60
N ASP A 304 -3.72 -6.14 -14.68
CA ASP A 304 -2.65 -6.66 -15.51
C ASP A 304 -1.41 -5.83 -15.18
N VAL A 305 -0.36 -6.47 -14.68
CA VAL A 305 0.93 -5.84 -14.39
C VAL A 305 1.94 -6.59 -15.22
N THR A 306 2.76 -5.88 -15.99
CA THR A 306 3.86 -6.45 -16.77
C THR A 306 5.17 -5.81 -16.36
N GLY A 307 6.28 -6.48 -16.66
CA GLY A 307 7.62 -5.92 -16.42
C GLY A 307 8.66 -7.00 -16.16
N ASP A 308 9.93 -6.60 -16.26
CA ASP A 308 11.07 -7.43 -15.90
C ASP A 308 11.54 -7.05 -14.50
N TYR A 309 11.44 -7.99 -13.58
CA TYR A 309 11.90 -7.83 -12.21
C TYR A 309 13.34 -8.28 -12.09
N HIS A 310 14.16 -7.51 -11.38
CA HIS A 310 15.58 -7.79 -11.21
C HIS A 310 15.98 -7.64 -9.75
N ALA A 311 16.86 -8.52 -9.30
CA ALA A 311 17.49 -8.44 -8.00
C ALA A 311 18.93 -8.96 -8.10
N ARG A 312 19.86 -8.32 -7.40
CA ARG A 312 21.26 -8.70 -7.30
C ARG A 312 21.68 -8.56 -5.84
N VAL A 313 21.92 -9.71 -5.20
CA VAL A 313 22.34 -9.76 -3.80
C VAL A 313 23.83 -9.43 -3.72
N THR A 314 24.17 -8.45 -2.88
CA THR A 314 25.57 -8.11 -2.63
C THR A 314 26.04 -8.88 -1.39
N VAL A 315 26.74 -9.98 -1.58
CA VAL A 315 27.30 -10.75 -0.45
C VAL A 315 28.59 -10.06 0.02
N PRO A 316 28.72 -9.71 1.31
CA PRO A 316 29.98 -9.22 1.85
C PRO A 316 31.00 -10.37 1.92
N GLY A 317 31.90 -10.45 0.95
CA GLY A 317 33.04 -11.37 0.92
C GLY A 317 32.94 -12.51 -0.11
N TYR A 318 33.93 -12.54 -1.02
CA TYR A 318 34.43 -13.64 -1.88
C TYR A 318 33.50 -14.59 -2.68
N SER A 319 32.18 -14.45 -2.66
CA SER A 319 31.32 -15.08 -3.70
C SER A 319 30.37 -14.10 -4.35
N GLN A 320 30.82 -13.59 -5.51
CA GLN A 320 29.95 -12.86 -6.42
C GLN A 320 29.04 -13.84 -7.17
N GLY A 321 27.99 -14.30 -6.51
CA GLY A 321 26.85 -14.86 -7.20
C GLY A 321 25.96 -13.71 -7.70
N ILE A 322 26.08 -13.32 -8.98
CA ILE A 322 25.05 -12.50 -9.62
C ILE A 322 23.88 -13.43 -9.95
N TRP A 323 22.85 -13.40 -9.12
CA TRP A 323 21.61 -14.13 -9.39
C TRP A 323 20.63 -13.20 -10.09
N ASP A 324 20.71 -13.10 -11.42
CA ASP A 324 19.70 -12.40 -12.20
C ASP A 324 18.42 -13.25 -12.22
N VAL A 325 17.48 -12.93 -11.34
CA VAL A 325 16.18 -13.61 -11.28
C VAL A 325 15.19 -12.74 -12.02
N ARG A 326 14.81 -13.16 -13.23
CA ARG A 326 13.81 -12.49 -14.06
C ARG A 326 12.45 -13.14 -13.89
N ALA A 327 11.45 -12.32 -13.61
CA ALA A 327 10.05 -12.67 -13.78
C ALA A 327 9.46 -11.72 -14.81
N THR A 328 8.87 -12.26 -15.88
CA THR A 328 8.05 -11.50 -16.81
C THR A 328 6.59 -11.78 -16.46
N TRP A 329 5.83 -10.70 -16.30
CA TRP A 329 4.39 -10.71 -16.13
C TRP A 329 3.72 -10.16 -17.38
#